data_AF-A0A975C2U2-F1
#
_entry.id   AF-A0A975C2U2-F1
#
_cell.length_a   1.000
_cell.length_b   1.000
_cell.length_c   1.000
_cell.angle_alpha   90.00
_cell.angle_beta   90.00
_cell.angle_gamma   90.00
#
_symmetry.space_group_name_H-M   'P 1'
#
loop_
_entity.id
_entity.type
_entity.pdbx_description
1 polymer ?
#
loop_
_entity_poly.entity_id
_entity_poly.type
_entity_poly.pdbx_seq_one_letter_code
_entity_poly.pdbx_strand_id
1 'polypeptide(L)' 'MTKLDHPNEPGKWTRLDAAEGRALWRRDRSDPFPVTQFYLLAPPRQSEVFYDEALARQQFAALGPRTADEAA' A
#
# COMPACT_ATOMS: atom_id res chain seq x y z
N MET A 1 -16.19 9.49 -3.95
CA MET A 1 -14.80 9.37 -3.46
C MET A 1 -14.69 8.07 -2.70
N THR A 2 -14.25 7.00 -3.36
CA THR A 2 -13.98 5.71 -2.71
C THR A 2 -12.81 5.95 -1.76
N LYS A 3 -13.07 5.97 -0.45
CA LYS A 3 -11.99 6.00 0.52
C LYS A 3 -11.21 4.70 0.35
N LEU A 4 -10.02 4.80 -0.23
CA LEU A 4 -8.96 3.85 0.01
C LEU A 4 -8.58 4.03 1.48
N ASP A 5 -9.39 3.49 2.37
CA ASP A 5 -9.02 3.26 3.76
C ASP A 5 -8.16 2.01 3.78
N HIS A 6 -7.14 2.00 4.64
CA HIS A 6 -6.34 0.79 4.85
C HIS A 6 -7.28 -0.32 5.39
N PRO A 7 -7.26 -1.55 4.84
CA PRO A 7 -8.22 -2.59 5.21
C PRO A 7 -8.07 -3.06 6.67
N ASN A 8 -6.90 -2.83 7.29
CA ASN A 8 -6.60 -3.24 8.67
C ASN A 8 -6.16 -2.05 9.55
N GLU A 9 -6.56 -2.04 10.83
CA GLU A 9 -6.04 -1.13 11.87
C GLU A 9 -6.12 0.38 11.52
N PRO A 10 -7.34 0.96 11.47
CA PRO A 10 -7.52 2.38 11.17
C PRO A 10 -6.73 3.27 12.15
N GLY A 11 -6.09 4.30 11.62
CA GLY A 11 -5.28 5.25 12.40
C GLY A 11 -3.87 4.77 12.78
N LYS A 12 -3.48 3.54 12.42
CA LYS A 12 -2.10 3.04 12.59
C LYS A 12 -1.23 3.19 11.34
N TRP A 13 -1.85 3.43 10.19
CA TRP A 13 -1.18 3.54 8.90
C TRP A 13 -1.27 4.97 8.37
N THR A 14 -0.15 5.48 7.87
CA THR A 14 -0.06 6.77 7.17
C THR A 14 0.01 6.51 5.67
N ARG A 15 -0.85 7.16 4.88
CA ARG A 15 -0.82 7.02 3.43
C ARG A 15 0.35 7.82 2.86
N LEU A 16 1.24 7.14 2.12
CA LEU A 16 2.34 7.79 1.42
C LEU A 16 1.95 8.21 0.01
N ASP A 17 1.19 7.39 -0.70
CA ASP A 17 0.79 7.64 -2.09
C ASP A 17 -0.55 6.95 -2.41
N ALA A 18 -1.25 7.43 -3.44
CA ALA A 18 -2.50 6.86 -3.92
C ALA A 18 -2.72 7.14 -5.42
N ALA A 19 -3.13 6.10 -6.15
CA ALA A 19 -3.46 6.20 -7.57
C ALA A 19 -4.55 5.16 -7.92
N GLU A 20 -5.59 5.57 -8.63
CA GLU A 20 -6.56 4.68 -9.31
C GLU A 20 -6.99 3.41 -8.53
N GLY A 21 -7.50 3.59 -7.31
CA GLY A 21 -7.96 2.46 -6.48
C GLY A 21 -6.83 1.65 -5.81
N ARG A 22 -5.61 2.20 -5.80
CA ARG A 22 -4.43 1.66 -5.14
C ARG A 22 -3.84 2.68 -4.18
N ALA A 23 -3.15 2.20 -3.15
CA ALA A 23 -2.48 3.07 -2.19
C ALA A 23 -1.24 2.40 -1.58
N LEU A 24 -0.21 3.21 -1.35
CA LEU A 24 0.96 2.83 -0.58
C LEU A 24 0.85 3.43 0.82
N TRP A 25 0.99 2.58 1.83
CA TRP A 25 0.88 2.96 3.23
C TRP A 25 2.17 2.67 3.98
N ARG A 26 2.43 3.42 5.05
CA ARG A 26 3.53 3.20 5.99
C ARG A 26 3.00 3.08 7.41
N ARG A 27 3.59 2.18 8.19
CA ARG A 27 3.42 2.12 9.64
C ARG A 27 4.78 1.90 10.30
N ASP A 28 5.05 2.64 11.36
CA ASP A 28 6.16 2.37 12.26
C ASP A 28 5.64 1.61 13.49
N ARG A 29 6.32 0.52 13.86
CA ARG A 29 6.09 -0.23 15.09
C ARG A 29 7.35 -0.24 15.93
N SER A 30 7.21 -0.39 17.24
CA SER A 30 8.34 -0.46 18.16
C SER A 30 8.41 -1.76 18.96
N ASP A 31 7.44 -2.67 18.78
CA ASP A 31 7.32 -3.93 19.53
C ASP A 31 7.33 -5.13 18.57
N PRO A 32 8.17 -6.17 18.79
CA PRO A 32 9.21 -6.28 19.84
C PRO A 32 10.49 -5.46 19.55
N PHE A 33 10.63 -4.89 18.34
CA PHE A 33 11.72 -4.00 17.95
C PHE A 33 11.21 -2.91 16.99
N PRO A 34 11.91 -1.76 16.88
CA PRO A 34 11.62 -0.73 15.88
C PRO A 34 11.63 -1.30 14.47
N VAL A 35 10.50 -1.24 13.77
CA VAL A 35 10.37 -1.68 12.39
C VAL A 35 9.41 -0.77 11.64
N THR A 36 9.81 -0.37 10.43
CA THR A 36 8.94 0.31 9.48
C THR A 36 8.38 -0.70 8.49
N GLN A 37 7.07 -0.69 8.32
CA GLN A 37 6.33 -1.54 7.40
C GLN A 37 5.69 -0.67 6.33
N PHE A 38 5.67 -1.17 5.10
CA PHE A 38 4.99 -0.56 3.98
C PHE A 38 3.96 -1.53 3.43
N TYR A 39 2.72 -1.08 3.28
CA TYR A 39 1.63 -1.92 2.78
C TYR A 39 1.12 -1.41 1.45
N LEU A 40 1.09 -2.30 0.47
CA LEU A 40 0.59 -2.02 -0.86
C LEU A 40 -0.86 -2.51 -1.00
N LEU A 41 -1.79 -1.57 -1.05
CA LEU A 41 -3.19 -1.83 -1.35
C LEU A 41 -3.39 -1.80 -2.87
N ALA A 42 -3.50 -2.95 -3.52
CA ALA A 42 -3.74 -3.05 -4.96
C ALA A 42 -4.60 -4.27 -5.35
N PRO A 43 -5.93 -4.24 -5.15
CA PRO A 43 -6.81 -5.34 -5.55
C PRO A 43 -6.74 -5.64 -7.06
N PRO A 44 -6.78 -6.93 -7.49
CA PRO A 44 -6.98 -8.13 -6.67
C PRO A 44 -5.71 -8.67 -6.00
N ARG A 45 -4.53 -8.16 -6.35
CA ARG A 45 -3.22 -8.60 -5.83
C ARG A 45 -2.88 -8.05 -4.44
N GLN A 46 -3.89 -7.74 -3.61
CA GLN A 46 -3.68 -7.32 -2.23
C GLN A 46 -2.74 -8.30 -1.53
N SER A 47 -1.75 -7.82 -0.77
CA SER A 47 -1.29 -8.40 0.53
C SER A 47 0.18 -8.20 0.87
N GLU A 48 1.00 -7.52 0.05
CA GLU A 48 2.43 -7.51 0.34
C GLU A 48 2.82 -6.40 1.33
N VAL A 49 3.37 -6.82 2.47
CA VAL A 49 4.04 -5.95 3.45
C VAL A 49 5.53 -5.96 3.15
N PHE A 50 6.07 -4.80 2.82
CA PHE A 50 7.49 -4.58 2.64
C PHE A 50 8.11 -3.97 3.89
N TYR A 51 9.41 -4.16 4.07
CA TYR A 51 10.20 -3.56 5.15
C TYR A 51 11.26 -2.57 4.62
N ASP A 52 11.39 -2.47 3.30
CA ASP A 52 12.26 -1.52 2.60
C ASP A 52 11.39 -0.53 1.81
N GLU A 53 11.66 0.77 2.00
CA GLU A 53 10.86 1.82 1.36
C GLU A 53 11.07 1.88 -0.16
N ALA A 54 12.32 1.69 -0.61
CA ALA A 54 12.66 1.79 -2.02
C ALA A 54 11.99 0.65 -2.81
N LEU A 55 12.01 -0.56 -2.26
CA LEU A 55 11.29 -1.71 -2.82
C LEU A 55 9.77 -1.47 -2.84
N ALA A 56 9.19 -0.96 -1.75
CA ALA A 56 7.76 -0.70 -1.69
C ALA A 56 7.32 0.34 -2.74
N ARG A 57 8.11 1.40 -2.93
CA ARG A 57 7.88 2.42 -3.96
C ARG A 57 8.07 1.86 -5.37
N GLN A 58 9.09 1.04 -5.59
CA GLN A 58 9.32 0.37 -6.87
C GLN A 58 8.11 -0.51 -7.25
N GLN A 59 7.60 -1.30 -6.30
CA GLN A 59 6.44 -2.15 -6.51
C GLN A 59 5.18 -1.33 -6.78
N PHE A 60 4.95 -0.23 -6.05
CA PHE A 60 3.82 0.67 -6.32
C PHE A 60 3.90 1.29 -7.72
N ALA A 61 5.08 1.74 -8.15
CA ALA A 61 5.29 2.30 -9.49
C ALA A 61 5.14 1.25 -10.60
N ALA A 62 5.60 0.01 -10.35
CA ALA A 62 5.50 -1.09 -11.30
C ALA A 62 4.06 -1.53 -11.59
N LEU A 63 3.10 -1.18 -10.74
CA LEU A 63 1.68 -1.45 -11.00
C LEU A 63 1.14 -0.66 -12.22
N GLY A 64 1.83 0.38 -12.67
CA GLY A 64 1.44 1.21 -13.81
C GLY A 64 0.10 1.93 -13.61
N PRO A 65 -0.39 2.71 -14.60
CA PRO A 65 -1.79 3.14 -14.62
C PRO A 65 -2.70 1.92 -14.76
N ARG A 66 -3.88 1.95 -14.14
CA ARG A 66 -4.86 0.88 -14.35
C ARG A 66 -5.43 1.06 -15.76
N THR A 67 -4.84 0.42 -16.76
CA THR A 67 -5.53 0.28 -18.05
C THR A 67 -6.88 -0.37 -17.77
N ALA A 68 -7.95 0.23 -18.28
CA ALA A 68 -9.35 -0.10 -17.99
C ALA A 68 -9.78 -1.51 -18.48
N ASP A 69 -8.83 -2.41 -18.74
CA ASP A 69 -8.99 -3.71 -19.40
C ASP A 69 -8.94 -4.91 -18.44
N GLU A 70 -8.80 -4.70 -17.12
CA GLU A 70 -9.02 -5.76 -16.10
C GLU A 70 -10.42 -5.67 -15.47
N ALA A 71 -11.43 -5.39 -16.30
CA ALA A 71 -12.84 -5.34 -15.90
C ALA A 71 -13.79 -6.11 -16.84
N ALA A 72 -13.25 -7.02 -17.67
CA ALA A 72 -14.03 -7.90 -18.54
C ALA A 72 -14.23 -9.30 -17.92
#